data_AF-A0A1F9NPR1-F1
#
_entry.id   AF-A0A1F9NPR1-F1
#
_cell.length_a   1.000
_cell.length_b   1.000
_cell.length_c   1.000
_cell.angle_alpha   90.00
_cell.angle_beta   90.00
_cell.angle_gamma   90.00
#
_symmetry.space_group_name_H-M   'P 1'
#
loop_
_entity.id
_entity.type
_entity.pdbx_description
1 polymer ?
#
loop_
_entity_poly.entity_id
_entity_poly.type
_entity_poly.pdbx_seq_one_letter_code
_entity_poly.pdbx_strand_id
1 'polypeptide(L)'
;MKIMRSLFIALVFWAGSAAFADQVPRMDKDELKAMLGKEDLVILDVRRGEDWSSSEFKIKDAVRIDNGDLSKITQYPKDKTLVLYCA
;
A
#
# COMPACT_ATOMS: atom_id res chain seq x y z
N MET A 1 20.75 46.04 11.10
CA MET A 1 19.46 45.67 10.48
C MET A 1 19.53 44.54 9.45
N LYS A 2 20.66 44.32 8.75
CA LYS A 2 20.83 43.18 7.81
C LYS A 2 20.91 41.82 8.52
N ILE A 3 21.64 41.75 9.63
CA ILE A 3 21.83 40.52 10.45
C ILE A 3 20.53 40.05 11.11
N MET A 4 19.69 40.99 11.58
CA MET A 4 18.38 40.70 12.18
C MET A 4 17.36 40.15 11.16
N ARG A 5 17.47 40.55 9.88
CA ARG A 5 16.66 40.01 8.79
C ARG A 5 17.09 38.59 8.38
N SER A 6 18.40 38.30 8.43
CA SER A 6 18.94 36.97 8.15
C SER A 6 18.55 35.93 9.22
N LEU A 7 18.47 36.31 10.50
CA LEU A 7 17.99 35.40 11.55
C LEU A 7 16.50 35.03 11.39
N PHE A 8 15.68 35.97 10.89
CA PHE A 8 14.24 35.74 10.70
C PHE A 8 13.95 34.77 9.54
N ILE A 9 14.76 34.81 8.48
CA ILE A 9 14.63 33.90 7.32
C ILE A 9 15.06 32.46 7.69
N ALA A 10 16.05 32.31 8.57
CA ALA A 10 16.48 31.00 9.05
C ALA A 10 15.44 30.31 9.95
N LEU A 11 14.67 31.08 10.72
CA LEU A 11 13.65 30.53 11.62
C LEU A 11 12.41 29.99 10.87
N VAL A 12 12.07 30.59 9.72
CA VAL A 12 10.95 30.12 8.87
C VAL A 12 11.31 28.83 8.12
N PHE A 13 12.60 28.59 7.85
CA PHE A 13 13.09 27.35 7.23
C PHE A 13 13.25 26.17 8.21
N TRP A 14 13.25 26.41 9.52
CA TRP A 14 13.25 25.35 10.54
C TRP A 14 11.84 24.86 10.87
N ALA A 15 10.78 25.56 10.45
CA ALA A 15 9.41 25.02 10.52
C ALA A 15 9.22 23.94 9.44
N GLY A 16 10.06 22.91 9.52
CA GLY A 16 10.12 21.75 8.68
C GLY A 16 8.76 21.10 8.62
N SER A 17 8.36 20.81 7.39
CA SER A 17 7.21 20.01 7.02
C SER A 17 7.09 18.83 7.97
N ALA A 18 6.08 18.84 8.83
CA ALA A 18 5.66 17.63 9.52
C ALA A 18 5.13 16.69 8.44
N ALA A 19 5.99 15.78 7.97
CA ALA A 19 5.57 14.69 7.10
C ALA A 19 4.72 13.75 7.96
N PHE A 20 3.41 13.95 7.94
CA PHE A 20 2.49 12.96 8.48
C PHE A 20 2.61 11.72 7.60
N ALA A 21 2.99 10.59 8.20
CA ALA A 21 2.93 9.32 7.53
C ALA A 21 1.47 9.05 7.16
N ASP A 22 1.17 9.12 5.86
CA ASP A 22 -0.17 8.82 5.38
C ASP A 22 -0.49 7.36 5.71
N GLN A 23 -1.71 7.11 6.18
CA GLN A 23 -2.12 5.75 6.49
C GLN A 23 -2.19 4.96 5.18
N VAL A 24 -1.72 3.71 5.20
CA VAL A 24 -1.85 2.83 4.03
C VAL A 24 -3.34 2.71 3.70
N PRO A 25 -3.77 3.03 2.45
CA PRO A 25 -5.17 2.94 2.06
C PRO A 25 -5.73 1.55 2.33
N ARG A 26 -6.93 1.49 2.90
CA ARG A 26 -7.66 0.25 3.15
C ARG A 26 -8.95 0.25 2.34
N MET A 27 -9.40 -0.96 2.03
CA MET A 27 -10.60 -1.21 1.24
C MET A 27 -11.54 -2.09 2.07
N ASP A 28 -12.85 -1.81 2.01
CA ASP A 28 -13.85 -2.69 2.62
C ASP A 28 -14.04 -3.96 1.79
N LYS A 29 -14.45 -5.06 2.44
CA LYS A 29 -14.67 -6.34 1.74
C LYS A 29 -15.73 -6.25 0.64
N ASP A 30 -16.77 -5.44 0.83
CA ASP A 30 -17.87 -5.32 -0.14
C ASP A 30 -17.48 -4.41 -1.30
N GLU A 31 -16.61 -3.43 -1.06
CA GLU A 31 -15.94 -2.65 -2.12
C GLU A 31 -15.08 -3.57 -3.01
N LEU A 32 -14.23 -4.42 -2.40
CA LEU A 32 -13.42 -5.39 -3.16
C LEU A 32 -14.31 -6.34 -3.98
N LYS A 33 -15.41 -6.85 -3.40
CA LYS A 33 -16.35 -7.71 -4.12
C LYS A 33 -16.93 -7.05 -5.36
N ALA A 34 -17.26 -5.76 -5.28
CA ALA A 34 -17.79 -5.00 -6.41
C ALA A 34 -16.75 -4.78 -7.54
N MET A 35 -15.46 -5.00 -7.26
CA MET A 35 -14.38 -4.89 -8.24
C MET A 35 -13.95 -6.23 -8.85
N LEU A 36 -14.42 -7.36 -8.31
CA LEU A 36 -14.02 -8.69 -8.81
C LEU A 36 -14.35 -8.84 -10.30
N GLY A 37 -13.37 -9.36 -11.05
CA GLY A 37 -13.47 -9.56 -12.50
C GLY A 37 -13.13 -8.34 -13.35
N LYS A 38 -12.86 -7.17 -12.76
CA LYS A 38 -12.33 -6.02 -13.53
C LYS A 38 -10.88 -6.27 -13.95
N GLU A 39 -10.53 -5.90 -15.17
CA GLU A 39 -9.18 -6.11 -15.72
C GLU A 39 -8.10 -5.26 -15.04
N ASP A 40 -8.49 -4.17 -14.37
CA ASP A 40 -7.59 -3.26 -13.65
C ASP A 40 -7.33 -3.68 -12.19
N LEU A 41 -8.00 -4.72 -11.70
CA LEU A 41 -7.80 -5.25 -10.36
C LEU A 41 -6.80 -6.42 -10.36
N VAL A 42 -5.82 -6.35 -9.47
CA VAL A 42 -4.93 -7.47 -9.14
C VAL A 42 -4.99 -7.72 -7.64
N ILE A 43 -5.34 -8.95 -7.27
CA ILE A 43 -5.45 -9.37 -5.87
C ILE A 43 -4.24 -10.22 -5.51
N LEU A 44 -3.55 -9.88 -4.43
CA LEU A 44 -2.33 -10.54 -3.98
C LEU A 44 -2.54 -11.17 -2.60
N ASP A 45 -2.46 -12.50 -2.54
CA ASP A 45 -2.49 -13.25 -1.28
C ASP A 45 -1.09 -13.25 -0.65
N VAL A 46 -0.91 -12.46 0.40
CA VAL A 46 0.37 -12.31 1.12
C VAL A 46 0.39 -13.03 2.47
N ARG A 47 -0.58 -13.91 2.76
CA ARG A 47 -0.61 -14.73 4.00
C ARG A 47 0.65 -15.57 4.16
N ARG A 48 0.97 -16.13 5.33
CA ARG A 48 2.19 -16.95 5.50
C ARG A 48 1.87 -18.25 6.21
N GLY A 49 2.67 -19.29 5.94
CA GLY A 49 2.57 -20.58 6.61
C GLY A 49 1.13 -21.11 6.66
N GLU A 50 0.67 -21.42 7.86
CA GLU A 50 -0.64 -22.01 8.12
C GLU A 50 -1.82 -21.10 7.73
N ASP A 51 -1.70 -19.77 7.82
CA ASP A 51 -2.77 -18.84 7.40
C ASP A 51 -3.15 -19.02 5.93
N TRP A 52 -2.20 -19.46 5.10
CA TRP A 52 -2.45 -19.78 3.70
C TRP A 52 -2.77 -21.27 3.50
N SER A 53 -1.96 -22.17 4.07
CA SER A 53 -2.05 -23.61 3.76
C SER A 53 -3.26 -24.28 4.40
N SER A 54 -3.73 -23.81 5.56
CA SER A 54 -4.91 -24.34 6.24
C SER A 54 -6.22 -23.71 5.77
N SER A 55 -6.15 -22.68 4.93
CA SER A 55 -7.34 -21.90 4.58
C SER A 55 -8.24 -22.62 3.59
N GLU A 56 -9.47 -22.89 4.04
CA GLU A 56 -10.54 -23.48 3.23
C GLU A 56 -10.93 -22.59 2.04
N PHE A 57 -10.85 -21.27 2.23
CA PHE A 57 -11.29 -20.28 1.24
C PHE A 57 -10.16 -19.34 0.82
N LYS A 58 -10.17 -18.96 -0.46
CA LYS A 58 -9.27 -17.97 -1.04
C LYS A 58 -10.09 -16.99 -1.87
N ILE A 59 -9.63 -15.75 -1.98
CA ILE A 59 -10.30 -14.76 -2.82
C ILE A 59 -10.13 -15.20 -4.28
N LYS A 60 -11.23 -15.16 -5.05
CA LYS A 60 -11.22 -15.53 -6.47
C LYS A 60 -10.20 -14.69 -7.24
N ASP A 61 -9.47 -15.32 -8.16
CA ASP A 61 -8.45 -14.71 -9.03
C ASP A 61 -7.24 -14.12 -8.28
N ALA A 62 -7.10 -14.38 -6.98
CA ALA A 62 -5.93 -13.96 -6.21
C ALA A 62 -4.66 -14.70 -6.63
N VAL A 63 -3.60 -13.92 -6.83
CA VAL A 63 -2.25 -14.42 -7.10
C VAL A 63 -1.52 -14.58 -5.78
N ARG A 64 -0.97 -15.78 -5.57
CA ARG A 64 -0.17 -16.08 -4.37
C ARG A 64 1.21 -15.43 -4.46
N ILE A 65 1.53 -14.56 -3.51
CA ILE A 65 2.91 -14.08 -3.29
C ILE A 65 3.58 -14.99 -2.25
N ASP A 66 4.26 -16.01 -2.76
CA ASP A 66 4.98 -16.95 -1.90
C ASP A 66 6.17 -16.29 -1.18
N ASN A 67 6.45 -16.74 0.04
CA ASN A 67 7.51 -16.25 0.94
C ASN A 67 7.49 -14.74 1.25
N GLY A 68 6.40 -14.04 0.91
CA GLY A 68 6.30 -12.59 1.10
C GLY A 68 7.29 -11.80 0.23
N ASP A 69 7.73 -12.37 -0.89
CA ASP A 69 8.61 -11.68 -1.84
C ASP A 69 7.83 -10.63 -2.65
N LEU A 70 7.73 -9.43 -2.09
CA LEU A 70 7.05 -8.30 -2.69
C LEU A 70 7.80 -7.71 -3.89
N SER A 71 9.03 -8.16 -4.19
CA SER A 71 9.74 -7.71 -5.40
C SER A 71 8.97 -8.06 -6.67
N LYS A 72 8.21 -9.16 -6.65
CA LYS A 72 7.32 -9.59 -7.73
C LYS A 72 6.24 -8.56 -8.07
N ILE A 73 5.91 -7.64 -7.16
CA ILE A 73 4.92 -6.59 -7.41
C ILE A 73 5.37 -5.65 -8.53
N THR A 74 6.68 -5.50 -8.76
CA THR A 74 7.18 -4.58 -9.80
C THR A 74 6.84 -5.02 -11.21
N GLN A 75 6.37 -6.26 -11.41
CA GLN A 75 5.94 -6.76 -12.72
C GLN A 75 4.57 -6.21 -13.14
N TYR A 76 3.77 -5.71 -12.19
CA TYR A 76 2.43 -5.20 -12.49
C TYR A 76 2.50 -3.74 -12.99
N PRO A 77 1.69 -3.38 -14.00
CA PRO A 77 1.54 -2.00 -14.44
C PRO A 77 1.08 -1.07 -13.30
N LYS A 78 1.56 0.18 -13.32
CA LYS A 78 1.32 1.16 -12.23
C LYS A 78 -0.10 1.72 -12.19
N ASP A 79 -0.86 1.52 -13.27
CA ASP A 79 -2.27 1.89 -13.42
C ASP A 79 -3.22 0.83 -12.84
N LYS A 80 -2.72 -0.36 -12.45
CA LYS A 80 -3.54 -1.39 -11.81
C LYS A 80 -3.80 -1.05 -10.35
N THR A 81 -5.01 -1.35 -9.90
CA THR A 81 -5.36 -1.39 -8.48
C THR A 81 -4.83 -2.69 -7.89
N LEU A 82 -3.82 -2.58 -7.04
CA LEU A 82 -3.25 -3.73 -6.32
C LEU A 82 -3.86 -3.83 -4.93
N VAL A 83 -4.54 -4.95 -4.64
CA VAL A 83 -5.09 -5.23 -3.32
C VAL A 83 -4.32 -6.38 -2.68
N LEU A 84 -3.61 -6.09 -1.60
CA LEU A 84 -2.88 -7.09 -0.81
C LEU A 84 -3.78 -7.52 0.35
N TYR A 85 -3.96 -8.82 0.54
CA TYR A 85 -4.68 -9.35 1.70
C TYR A 85 -3.83 -10.35 2.50
N CYS A 86 -3.92 -10.23 3.82
CA CYS A 86 -3.27 -11.10 4.80
C CYS A 86 -4.33 -11.77 5.70
N ALA A 87 -3.86 -12.41 6.78
CA ALA A 87 -4.72 -12.97 7.83
C ALA A 87 -5.36 -11.86 8.67
#